data_AF-A0A8S0Y8E7-F1
#
_entry.id   AF-A0A8S0Y8E7-F1
#
_cell.length_a   1.000
_cell.length_b   1.000
_cell.length_c   1.000
_cell.angle_alpha   90.00
_cell.angle_beta   90.00
_cell.angle_gamma   90.00
#
_symmetry.space_group_name_H-M   'P 1'
#
loop_
_entity.id
_entity.type
_entity.pdbx_description
1 polymer ?
#
loop_
_entity_poly.entity_id
_entity_poly.type
_entity_poly.pdbx_seq_one_letter_code
_entity_poly.pdbx_strand_id
1 'polypeptide(L)'
;MIFFALSLTFSVKFKANIWTSYVFLALAGVFIHDYYSSFWSLPPMLFESDVSGDARGFINGIGCLGGFIGPYLVGLVMTYTNSSDIGMYILAIVLLIGCFFNAVIKLPTIIKENRN
;
A
#
# COMPACT_ATOMS: atom_id res chain seq x y z
N MET A 1 5.91 -0.84 3.88
CA MET A 1 4.68 -0.16 4.35
C MET A 1 4.93 0.84 5.48
N ILE A 2 5.61 0.49 6.58
CA ILE A 2 5.88 1.43 7.71
C ILE A 2 6.67 2.67 7.27
N PHE A 3 7.78 2.48 6.53
CA PHE A 3 8.57 3.60 6.01
C PHE A 3 7.78 4.51 5.07
N PHE A 4 6.84 3.95 4.29
CA PHE A 4 5.95 4.72 3.43
C PHE A 4 5.00 5.61 4.25
N ALA A 5 4.36 5.06 5.29
CA ALA A 5 3.49 5.81 6.18
C ALA A 5 4.24 6.92 6.95
N LEU A 6 5.47 6.64 7.39
CA LEU A 6 6.33 7.64 8.05
C LEU A 6 6.68 8.79 7.10
N SER A 7 7.05 8.48 5.85
CA SER A 7 7.38 9.49 4.85
C SER A 7 6.21 10.41 4.55
N LEU A 8 4.99 9.87 4.43
CA LEU A 8 3.77 10.68 4.27
C LEU A 8 3.49 11.57 5.48
N THR A 9 3.65 11.03 6.69
CA THR A 9 3.44 11.79 7.94
C THR A 9 4.45 12.93 8.09
N PHE A 10 5.73 12.68 7.77
CA PHE A 10 6.77 13.71 7.82
C PHE A 10 6.58 14.79 6.75
N SER A 11 6.11 14.43 5.55
CA SER A 11 5.78 15.41 4.52
C SER A 11 4.80 16.48 5.02
N VAL A 12 3.76 16.08 5.76
CA VAL A 12 2.78 17.01 6.35
C VAL A 12 3.41 17.87 7.45
N LYS A 13 4.18 17.25 8.36
CA LYS A 13 4.82 17.98 9.48
C LYS A 13 5.80 19.06 9.01
N PHE A 14 6.47 18.85 7.88
CA PHE A 14 7.45 19.79 7.33
C PHE A 14 6.89 20.74 6.26
N LYS A 15 5.55 20.90 6.16
CA LYS A 15 4.92 21.73 5.11
C LYS A 15 5.40 23.18 5.04
N ALA A 16 5.98 23.70 6.13
CA ALA A 16 6.57 25.04 6.17
C ALA A 16 7.78 25.18 5.22
N ASN A 17 8.49 24.08 4.94
CA ASN A 17 9.61 24.04 4.01
C ASN A 17 9.27 23.11 2.83
N ILE A 18 8.82 23.71 1.72
CA ILE A 18 8.37 22.98 0.51
C ILE A 18 9.40 21.95 0.03
N TRP A 19 10.69 22.31 0.01
CA TRP A 19 11.76 21.40 -0.43
C TRP A 19 11.85 20.14 0.42
N THR A 20 11.74 20.28 1.75
CA THR A 20 11.79 19.15 2.68
C THR A 20 10.57 18.25 2.52
N SER A 21 9.36 18.81 2.41
CA SER A 21 8.15 18.03 2.14
C SER A 21 8.22 17.29 0.80
N TYR A 22 8.77 17.93 -0.24
CA TYR A 22 8.92 17.31 -1.55
C TYR A 22 9.86 16.10 -1.53
N VAL A 23 10.99 16.19 -0.80
CA VAL A 23 11.90 15.04 -0.63
C VAL A 23 11.19 13.88 0.07
N PHE A 24 10.39 14.15 1.10
CA PHE A 24 9.62 13.09 1.77
C PHE A 24 8.51 12.51 0.88
N LEU A 25 7.90 13.30 -0.01
CA LEU A 25 6.96 12.78 -1.01
C LEU A 25 7.67 11.90 -2.04
N ALA A 26 8.85 12.29 -2.51
CA ALA A 26 9.64 11.49 -3.44
C ALA A 26 10.06 10.15 -2.82
N LEU A 27 10.51 10.17 -1.55
CA LEU A 27 10.81 8.95 -0.79
C LEU A 27 9.57 8.06 -0.63
N ALA A 28 8.40 8.67 -0.40
CA ALA A 28 7.15 7.94 -0.34
C ALA A 28 6.87 7.19 -1.67
N GLY A 29 7.18 7.83 -2.81
CA GLY A 29 7.15 7.22 -4.15
C GLY A 29 8.08 6.02 -4.31
N VAL A 30 9.29 6.07 -3.75
CA VAL A 30 10.20 4.91 -3.78
C VAL A 30 9.63 3.73 -2.97
N PHE A 31 9.07 4.01 -1.79
CA PHE A 31 8.56 2.96 -0.90
C PHE A 31 7.29 2.26 -1.40
N ILE A 32 6.50 2.87 -2.29
CA ILE A 32 5.33 2.21 -2.86
C ILE A 32 5.73 1.10 -3.86
N HIS A 33 6.85 1.28 -4.58
CA HIS A 33 7.31 0.30 -5.57
C HIS A 33 7.87 -0.97 -4.93
N ASP A 34 8.47 -0.87 -3.74
CA ASP A 34 9.01 -2.02 -3.00
C ASP A 34 7.94 -3.07 -2.65
N TYR A 35 6.74 -2.63 -2.31
CA TYR A 35 5.62 -3.54 -2.01
C TYR A 35 5.13 -4.31 -3.24
N TYR A 36 5.16 -3.68 -4.42
CA TYR A 36 4.63 -4.27 -5.65
C TYR A 36 5.35 -5.58 -6.02
N SER A 37 6.67 -5.63 -5.84
CA SER A 37 7.47 -6.81 -6.19
C SER A 37 7.11 -8.03 -5.32
N SER A 38 7.00 -7.84 -4.01
CA SER A 38 6.67 -8.91 -3.06
C SER A 38 5.23 -9.42 -3.24
N PHE A 39 4.31 -8.52 -3.60
CA PHE A 39 2.90 -8.90 -3.81
C PHE A 39 2.73 -9.83 -5.02
N TRP A 40 3.38 -9.53 -6.15
CA TRP A 40 3.21 -10.34 -7.37
C TRP A 40 3.99 -11.66 -7.37
N SER A 41 4.94 -11.86 -6.47
CA SER A 41 5.55 -13.18 -6.25
C SER A 41 4.62 -14.16 -5.52
N LEU A 42 3.56 -13.69 -4.88
CA LEU A 42 2.73 -14.50 -3.99
C LEU A 42 1.73 -15.42 -4.73
N PRO A 43 0.96 -14.96 -5.74
CA PRO A 43 0.01 -15.82 -6.44
C PRO A 43 0.59 -17.12 -7.02
N PRO A 44 1.76 -17.13 -7.71
CA PRO A 44 2.32 -18.38 -8.24
C PRO A 44 2.86 -19.32 -7.15
N MET A 45 3.03 -18.85 -5.91
CA MET A 45 3.42 -19.71 -4.78
C MET A 45 2.21 -20.34 -4.08
N LEU A 46 1.03 -19.72 -4.18
CA LEU A 46 -0.18 -20.17 -3.49
C LEU A 46 -1.12 -21.00 -4.38
N PHE A 47 -1.05 -20.80 -5.69
CA PHE A 47 -1.96 -21.40 -6.65
C PHE A 47 -1.19 -22.24 -7.67
N GLU A 48 -1.77 -23.38 -8.07
CA GLU A 48 -1.28 -24.19 -9.19
C GLU A 48 -1.29 -23.37 -10.49
N SER A 49 -0.40 -23.71 -11.42
CA SER A 49 -0.19 -22.95 -12.66
C SER A 49 -1.46 -22.77 -13.50
N ASP A 50 -2.40 -23.71 -13.40
CA ASP A 50 -3.66 -23.69 -14.16
C ASP A 50 -4.65 -22.63 -13.66
N VAL A 51 -4.68 -22.35 -12.35
CA VAL A 51 -5.61 -21.39 -11.72
C VAL A 51 -4.94 -20.07 -11.31
N SER A 52 -3.62 -19.97 -11.44
CA SER A 52 -2.85 -18.76 -11.09
C SER A 52 -3.22 -17.54 -11.94
N GLY A 53 -3.57 -17.75 -13.21
CA GLY A 53 -4.03 -16.68 -14.11
C GLY A 53 -5.34 -16.05 -13.64
N ASP A 54 -6.33 -16.87 -13.31
CA ASP A 54 -7.64 -16.44 -12.84
C ASP A 54 -7.56 -15.70 -11.50
N ALA A 55 -6.74 -16.22 -10.57
CA ALA A 55 -6.48 -15.56 -9.30
C ALA A 55 -5.86 -14.16 -9.48
N ARG A 56 -4.87 -14.01 -10.39
CA ARG A 56 -4.26 -12.72 -10.72
C ARG A 56 -5.28 -11.75 -11.36
N GLY A 57 -6.16 -12.26 -12.22
CA GLY A 57 -7.23 -11.48 -12.83
C GLY A 57 -8.22 -10.93 -11.79
N PHE A 58 -8.65 -11.78 -10.86
CA PHE A 58 -9.54 -11.40 -9.76
C PHE A 58 -8.90 -10.33 -8.84
N ILE A 59 -7.64 -10.54 -8.47
CA ILE A 59 -6.85 -9.57 -7.69
C ILE A 59 -6.79 -8.22 -8.40
N ASN A 60 -6.52 -8.21 -9.71
CA ASN A 60 -6.46 -6.97 -10.48
C ASN A 60 -7.83 -6.26 -10.52
N GLY A 61 -8.92 -7.01 -10.65
CA GLY A 61 -10.28 -6.45 -10.57
C GLY A 61 -10.53 -5.74 -9.23
N ILE A 62 -10.18 -6.36 -8.11
CA ILE A 62 -10.25 -5.72 -6.78
C ILE A 62 -9.30 -4.51 -6.71
N GLY A 63 -8.10 -4.63 -7.27
CA GLY A 63 -7.11 -3.54 -7.33
C GLY A 63 -7.65 -2.31 -8.04
N CYS A 64 -8.32 -2.47 -9.19
CA CYS A 64 -8.97 -1.39 -9.91
C CYS A 64 -10.11 -0.75 -9.10
N LEU A 65 -10.93 -1.56 -8.41
CA LEU A 65 -11.97 -1.04 -7.52
C LEU A 65 -11.38 -0.22 -6.36
N GLY A 66 -10.32 -0.72 -5.72
CA GLY A 66 -9.59 0.03 -4.69
C GLY A 66 -8.98 1.33 -5.23
N GLY A 67 -8.43 1.29 -6.45
CA GLY A 67 -7.89 2.46 -7.14
C GLY A 67 -8.94 3.52 -7.48
N PHE A 68 -10.21 3.14 -7.62
CA PHE A 68 -11.32 4.07 -7.79
C PHE A 68 -11.85 4.59 -6.45
N ILE A 69 -12.15 3.68 -5.51
CA ILE A 69 -12.79 4.00 -4.23
C ILE A 69 -11.86 4.81 -3.32
N GLY A 70 -10.56 4.47 -3.29
CA GLY A 70 -9.58 5.10 -2.41
C GLY A 70 -9.46 6.62 -2.61
N PRO A 71 -9.09 7.11 -3.81
CA PRO A 71 -9.00 8.54 -4.10
C PRO A 71 -10.34 9.26 -3.97
N TYR A 72 -11.45 8.60 -4.30
CA TYR A 72 -12.79 9.17 -4.14
C TYR A 72 -13.10 9.47 -2.67
N LEU A 73 -12.91 8.51 -1.76
CA LEU A 73 -13.14 8.70 -0.33
C LEU A 73 -12.20 9.74 0.27
N VAL A 74 -10.91 9.69 -0.09
CA VAL A 74 -9.92 10.68 0.37
C VAL A 74 -10.31 12.09 -0.11
N GLY A 75 -10.70 12.23 -1.37
CA GLY A 75 -11.15 13.49 -1.95
C GLY A 75 -12.41 14.04 -1.29
N LEU A 76 -13.40 13.19 -0.99
CA LEU A 76 -14.60 13.58 -0.26
C LEU A 76 -14.22 14.13 1.12
N VAL A 77 -13.40 13.41 1.89
CA VAL A 77 -13.00 13.85 3.23
C VAL A 77 -12.20 15.16 3.16
N MET A 78 -11.29 15.31 2.20
CA MET A 78 -10.56 16.57 1.97
C MET A 78 -11.50 17.73 1.65
N THR A 79 -12.57 17.48 0.88
CA THR A 79 -13.56 18.51 0.52
C THR A 79 -14.40 18.93 1.72
N TYR A 80 -14.86 17.98 2.54
CA TYR A 80 -15.62 18.28 3.75
C TYR A 80 -14.78 18.96 4.84
N THR A 81 -13.50 18.58 4.95
CA THR A 81 -12.60 19.12 5.99
C THR A 81 -11.82 20.36 5.55
N ASN A 82 -11.86 20.72 4.26
CA ASN A 82 -11.05 21.78 3.64
C ASN A 82 -9.54 21.68 3.94
N SER A 83 -9.03 20.47 4.16
CA SER A 83 -7.64 20.25 4.56
C SER A 83 -7.00 19.07 3.85
N SER A 84 -5.95 19.37 3.08
CA SER A 84 -5.14 18.36 2.39
C SER A 84 -4.28 17.54 3.35
N ASP A 85 -3.96 18.09 4.53
CA ASP A 85 -3.18 17.42 5.57
C ASP A 85 -3.93 16.17 6.07
N ILE A 86 -5.25 16.27 6.21
CA ILE A 86 -6.11 15.16 6.65
C ILE A 86 -6.12 14.03 5.62
N GLY A 87 -6.11 14.35 4.32
CA GLY A 87 -6.01 13.35 3.27
C GLY A 87 -4.73 12.52 3.36
N MET A 88 -3.59 13.17 3.63
CA MET A 88 -2.31 12.48 3.81
C MET A 88 -2.29 11.60 5.07
N TYR A 89 -2.91 12.04 6.16
CA TYR A 89 -3.03 11.20 7.37
C TYR A 89 -3.92 9.99 7.15
N ILE A 90 -5.02 10.12 6.42
CA ILE A 90 -5.89 8.99 6.08
C ILE A 90 -5.12 7.95 5.26
N LEU A 91 -4.35 8.40 4.26
CA LEU A 91 -3.48 7.50 3.49
C LEU A 91 -2.47 6.78 4.39
N ALA A 92 -1.83 7.49 5.32
CA ALA A 92 -0.90 6.88 6.27
C ALA A 92 -1.59 5.84 7.19
N ILE A 93 -2.81 6.12 7.67
CA ILE A 93 -3.57 5.20 8.52
C ILE A 93 -3.94 3.93 7.75
N VAL A 94 -4.45 4.05 6.52
CA VAL A 94 -4.81 2.89 5.68
C VAL A 94 -3.59 2.01 5.41
N LEU A 95 -2.41 2.62 5.21
CA LEU A 95 -1.15 1.88 5.05
C LEU A 95 -0.74 1.13 6.32
N LEU A 96 -0.95 1.71 7.50
CA LEU A 96 -0.67 1.04 8.77
C LEU A 96 -1.64 -0.12 9.01
N ILE A 97 -2.91 0.03 8.65
CA ILE A 97 -3.89 -1.06 8.69
C ILE A 97 -3.44 -2.19 7.75
N GLY A 98 -3.05 -1.88 6.51
CA GLY A 98 -2.50 -2.87 5.59
C GLY A 98 -1.25 -3.57 6.13
N CYS A 99 -0.35 -2.82 6.80
CA CYS A 99 0.82 -3.39 7.46
C CYS A 99 0.42 -4.35 8.60
N PHE A 100 -0.58 -3.99 9.38
CA PHE A 100 -1.10 -4.84 10.44
C PHE A 100 -1.67 -6.14 9.88
N PHE A 101 -2.50 -6.08 8.84
CA PHE A 101 -3.02 -7.29 8.18
C PHE A 101 -1.90 -8.18 7.62
N ASN A 102 -0.90 -7.60 6.95
CA ASN A 102 0.26 -8.38 6.47
C ASN A 102 1.05 -9.02 7.62
N ALA A 103 1.19 -8.35 8.77
CA ALA A 103 1.88 -8.91 9.93
C ALA A 103 1.08 -10.05 10.61
N VAL A 104 -0.24 -9.95 10.62
CA VAL A 104 -1.14 -10.96 11.18
C VAL A 104 -1.21 -12.21 10.30
N ILE A 105 -1.23 -12.02 8.97
CA ILE A 105 -1.24 -13.10 8.00
C ILE A 105 0.17 -13.68 7.90
N LYS A 106 0.50 -14.64 8.77
CA LYS A 106 1.68 -15.49 8.60
C LYS A 106 1.47 -16.33 7.34
N LEU A 107 2.27 -16.05 6.29
CA LEU A 107 2.30 -16.92 5.12
C LEU A 107 2.54 -18.37 5.59
N PRO A 108 1.75 -19.36 5.12
CA PRO A 108 2.03 -20.75 5.42
C PRO A 108 3.44 -21.09 4.90
N THR A 109 4.24 -21.69 5.78
CA THR A 109 5.65 -22.04 5.60
C THR A 109 5.84 -23.19 4.59
N ILE A 110 5.17 -23.16 3.44
CA ILE A 110 5.19 -24.24 2.44
C ILE A 110 6.59 -24.42 1.81
N ILE A 111 7.50 -23.46 2.00
CA ILE A 111 8.87 -23.51 1.47
C ILE A 111 9.82 -24.36 2.33
N LYS A 112 9.47 -24.72 3.57
CA LYS A 112 10.37 -25.58 4.39
C LYS A 112 10.31 -27.07 4.05
N GLU A 113 9.26 -27.53 3.39
CA GLU A 113 9.06 -28.97 3.17
C GLU A 113 9.57 -29.47 1.81
N ASN A 114 9.61 -28.61 0.78
CA ASN A 114 10.13 -28.97 -0.55
C ASN A 114 11.66 -28.79 -0.69
N ARG A 115 12.39 -28.88 0.44
CA ARG A 115 13.85 -28.77 0.50
C ARG A 115 14.50 -29.83 1.41
N ASN A 116 13.79 -30.89 1.77
CA ASN A 116 14.35 -32.09 2.38
C ASN A 116 14.14 -33.30 1.47
#